data_AF-A0A1A9QDA2-F1
#
_entry.id   AF-A0A1A9QDA2-F1
#
_cell.length_a   1.000
_cell.length_b   1.000
_cell.length_c   1.000
_cell.angle_alpha   90.00
_cell.angle_beta   90.00
_cell.angle_gamma   90.00
#
_symmetry.space_group_name_H-M   'P 1'
#
loop_
_entity.id
_entity.type
_entity.pdbx_description
1 polymer ?
#
loop_
_entity_poly.entity_id
_entity_poly.type
_entity_poly.pdbx_seq_one_letter_code
_entity_poly.pdbx_strand_id
1 'polypeptide(L)'
;MPLTSENLNNLLPKVSDYCTIPPLTIGEKIDRNGKKLVSDWNTKFKLIKSSARDLQTDLNDTNKEVTDINQTNQESKAIKALEKWCKDQIELNLLSTNVEETWTKVETRCIENKNS
;
A
#
# COMPACT_ATOMS: atom_id res chain seq x y z
N MET A 1 -15.94 31.97 2.88
CA MET A 1 -14.64 32.66 3.00
C MET A 1 -14.29 33.28 1.66
N PRO A 2 -13.91 34.56 1.59
CA PRO A 2 -13.47 35.18 0.34
C PRO A 2 -12.09 34.65 -0.06
N LEU A 3 -11.89 34.41 -1.36
CA LEU A 3 -10.60 34.07 -1.95
C LEU A 3 -9.71 35.32 -1.94
N THR A 4 -8.75 35.38 -1.03
CA THR A 4 -7.69 36.39 -1.03
C THR A 4 -6.55 35.96 -1.94
N SER A 5 -5.79 36.90 -2.48
CA SER A 5 -4.59 36.66 -3.31
C SER A 5 -3.55 35.79 -2.60
N GLU A 6 -3.46 35.89 -1.27
CA GLU A 6 -2.58 35.08 -0.42
C GLU A 6 -3.03 33.60 -0.34
N ASN A 7 -4.34 33.35 -0.26
CA ASN A 7 -4.88 32.00 -0.30
C ASN A 7 -4.78 31.39 -1.71
N LEU A 8 -4.95 32.20 -2.75
CA LEU A 8 -4.86 31.77 -4.15
C LEU A 8 -3.45 31.27 -4.51
N ASN A 9 -2.40 32.01 -4.12
CA ASN A 9 -1.00 31.63 -4.39
C ASN A 9 -0.58 30.33 -3.68
N ASN A 10 -1.22 30.00 -2.55
CA ASN A 10 -0.97 28.75 -1.82
C ASN A 10 -1.86 27.58 -2.28
N LEU A 11 -3.04 27.87 -2.85
CA LEU A 11 -3.99 26.86 -3.33
C LEU A 11 -3.68 26.41 -4.76
N LEU A 12 -3.30 27.32 -5.66
CA LEU A 12 -3.07 27.02 -7.07
C LEU A 12 -1.99 25.94 -7.32
N PRO A 13 -0.84 25.93 -6.61
CA PRO A 13 0.15 24.86 -6.79
C PRO A 13 -0.42 23.48 -6.38
N LYS A 14 -1.14 23.42 -5.25
CA LYS A 14 -1.76 22.20 -4.75
C LYS A 14 -2.85 21.66 -5.68
N VAL A 15 -3.64 22.55 -6.29
CA VAL A 15 -4.67 22.20 -7.27
C VAL A 15 -4.03 21.77 -8.59
N SER A 16 -2.96 22.46 -9.03
CA SER A 16 -2.21 22.12 -10.24
C SER A 16 -1.59 20.72 -10.17
N ASP A 17 -0.97 20.36 -9.04
CA ASP A 17 -0.41 19.02 -8.81
C ASP A 17 -1.50 17.92 -8.81
N TYR A 18 -2.71 18.27 -8.38
CA TYR A 18 -3.84 17.35 -8.37
C TYR A 18 -4.46 17.14 -9.76
N CYS A 19 -4.39 18.15 -10.64
CA CYS A 19 -5.15 18.22 -11.89
C CYS A 19 -4.41 17.86 -13.17
N THR A 20 -3.10 17.59 -13.15
CA THR A 20 -2.32 17.56 -14.41
C THR A 20 -2.04 16.17 -15.00
N ILE A 21 -1.94 15.10 -14.20
CA ILE A 21 -1.81 13.72 -14.71
C ILE A 21 -2.41 12.78 -13.65
N PRO A 22 -3.36 11.87 -13.90
CA PRO A 22 -3.79 10.88 -12.89
C PRO A 22 -2.68 9.85 -12.61
N PRO A 23 -2.62 9.25 -11.41
CA PRO A 23 -1.68 8.15 -11.18
C PRO A 23 -2.08 6.97 -12.09
N LEU A 24 -1.10 6.33 -12.71
CA LEU A 24 -1.27 5.17 -13.58
C LEU A 24 -1.14 3.87 -12.80
N THR A 25 -0.36 3.87 -11.71
CA THR A 25 -0.13 2.70 -10.86
C THR A 25 -0.56 2.92 -9.41
N ILE A 26 -0.71 1.81 -8.69
CA ILE A 26 -0.95 1.84 -7.25
C ILE A 26 0.21 2.56 -6.53
N GLY A 27 1.46 2.34 -6.93
CA GLY A 27 2.63 3.01 -6.38
C GLY A 27 2.56 4.54 -6.53
N GLU A 28 2.25 5.03 -7.73
CA GLU A 28 2.08 6.47 -7.97
C GLU A 28 0.91 7.07 -7.16
N LYS A 29 -0.15 6.28 -6.91
CA LYS A 29 -1.26 6.68 -6.03
C LYS A 29 -0.81 6.79 -4.57
N ILE A 30 0.09 5.91 -4.11
CA ILE A 30 0.68 5.99 -2.76
C ILE A 30 1.51 7.27 -2.64
N ASP A 31 2.42 7.52 -3.58
CA ASP A 31 3.31 8.67 -3.58
C ASP A 31 2.54 9.99 -3.61
N ARG A 32 1.53 10.09 -4.50
CA ARG A 32 0.65 11.27 -4.58
C ARG A 32 -0.11 11.55 -3.30
N ASN A 33 -0.51 10.51 -2.59
CA ASN A 33 -1.21 10.65 -1.31
C ASN A 33 -0.27 10.96 -0.14
N GLY A 34 1.04 11.13 -0.40
CA GLY A 34 2.06 11.37 0.63
C GLY A 34 2.19 10.20 1.60
N LYS A 35 1.79 8.99 1.19
CA LYS A 35 1.90 7.77 1.96
C LYS A 35 3.28 7.14 1.70
N LYS A 36 3.77 6.36 2.65
CA LYS A 36 5.07 5.68 2.52
C LYS A 36 4.89 4.17 2.58
N LEU A 37 5.69 3.46 1.81
CA LEU A 37 5.77 2.01 1.89
C LEU A 37 6.45 1.57 3.19
N VAL A 38 6.04 0.41 3.69
CA VAL A 38 6.59 -0.21 4.89
C VAL A 38 8.09 -0.43 4.74
N SER A 39 8.83 0.05 5.73
CA SER A 39 10.27 -0.17 5.89
C SER A 39 10.57 -1.33 6.86
N ASP A 40 9.80 -1.47 7.93
CA ASP A 40 9.88 -2.59 8.88
C ASP A 40 8.79 -3.65 8.62
N TRP A 41 9.11 -4.59 7.72
CA TRP A 41 8.23 -5.69 7.35
C TRP A 41 7.94 -6.67 8.48
N ASN A 42 8.87 -6.82 9.43
CA ASN A 42 8.68 -7.73 10.56
C ASN A 42 7.60 -7.19 11.51
N THR A 43 7.70 -5.92 11.88
CA THR A 43 6.69 -5.25 12.70
C THR A 43 5.35 -5.21 11.96
N LYS A 44 5.36 -4.85 10.67
CA LYS A 44 4.13 -4.82 9.88
C LYS A 44 3.44 -6.18 9.83
N PHE A 45 4.18 -7.25 9.52
CA PHE A 45 3.64 -8.61 9.45
C PHE A 45 3.00 -9.03 10.78
N LYS A 46 3.68 -8.78 11.91
CA LYS A 46 3.14 -9.10 13.24
C LYS A 46 1.83 -8.36 13.55
N LEU A 47 1.68 -7.12 13.09
CA LEU A 47 0.47 -6.33 13.30
C LEU A 47 -0.72 -6.85 12.48
N ILE A 48 -0.46 -7.33 11.26
CA ILE A 48 -1.54 -7.68 10.32
C ILE A 48 -1.85 -9.18 10.26
N LYS A 49 -0.93 -10.06 10.70
CA LYS A 49 -1.06 -11.52 10.49
C LYS A 49 -2.33 -12.14 11.08
N SER A 50 -2.88 -11.54 12.13
CA SER A 50 -4.10 -12.01 12.80
C SER A 50 -5.40 -11.35 12.31
N SER A 51 -5.31 -10.26 11.53
CA SER A 51 -6.46 -9.40 11.21
C SER A 51 -6.67 -9.19 9.71
N ALA A 52 -5.62 -9.35 8.90
CA ALA A 52 -5.71 -9.18 7.46
C ALA A 52 -6.40 -10.37 6.80
N ARG A 53 -7.59 -10.11 6.24
CA ARG A 53 -8.33 -11.08 5.43
C ARG A 53 -7.48 -11.55 4.24
N ASP A 54 -7.59 -12.83 3.93
CA ASP A 54 -6.95 -13.51 2.79
C ASP A 54 -5.41 -13.44 2.74
N LEU A 55 -4.77 -12.94 3.81
CA LEU A 55 -3.32 -12.80 3.84
C LEU A 55 -2.61 -14.14 3.63
N GLN A 56 -3.07 -15.21 4.29
CA GLN A 56 -2.51 -16.55 4.10
C GLN A 56 -2.53 -16.97 2.62
N THR A 57 -3.67 -16.78 1.95
CA THR A 57 -3.86 -17.15 0.54
C THR A 57 -2.94 -16.33 -0.34
N ASP A 58 -2.94 -15.00 -0.18
CA ASP A 58 -2.14 -14.09 -1.00
C ASP A 58 -0.63 -14.34 -0.82
N LEU A 59 -0.19 -14.65 0.40
CA LEU A 59 1.21 -15.00 0.67
C LEU A 59 1.59 -16.37 0.11
N ASN A 60 0.69 -17.35 0.17
CA ASN A 60 0.89 -18.66 -0.45
C ASN A 60 0.95 -18.56 -1.98
N ASP A 61 0.12 -17.73 -2.59
CA ASP A 61 0.14 -17.49 -4.04
C ASP A 61 1.42 -16.79 -4.48
N THR A 62 1.95 -15.91 -3.64
CA THR A 62 3.24 -15.25 -3.88
C THR A 62 4.43 -16.20 -3.68
N ASN A 63 4.37 -17.06 -2.65
CA ASN A 63 5.38 -18.05 -2.35
C ASN A 63 4.73 -19.32 -1.80
N LYS A 64 4.73 -20.38 -2.61
CA LYS A 64 4.08 -21.66 -2.29
C LYS A 64 4.70 -22.38 -1.09
N GLU A 65 5.89 -21.98 -0.65
CA GLU A 65 6.49 -22.50 0.59
C GLU A 65 5.81 -21.97 1.86
N VAL A 66 5.04 -20.88 1.77
CA VAL A 66 4.29 -20.32 2.91
C VAL A 66 3.00 -21.13 3.07
N THR A 67 3.06 -22.16 3.91
CA THR A 67 1.93 -23.06 4.16
C THR A 67 1.03 -22.60 5.30
N ASP A 68 1.58 -21.91 6.30
CA ASP A 68 0.85 -21.36 7.45
C ASP A 68 1.60 -20.17 8.04
N ILE A 69 1.00 -18.97 7.99
CA ILE A 69 1.56 -17.70 8.47
C ILE A 69 1.62 -17.62 10.01
N ASN A 70 0.95 -18.52 10.73
CA ASN A 70 0.97 -18.56 12.19
C ASN A 70 2.10 -19.45 12.74
N GLN A 71 2.75 -20.25 11.89
CA GLN A 71 3.88 -21.08 12.30
C GLN A 71 5.18 -20.27 12.38
N THR A 72 5.85 -20.33 13.52
CA THR A 72 7.09 -19.57 13.77
C THR A 72 8.20 -19.90 12.77
N ASN A 73 8.34 -21.15 12.34
CA ASN A 73 9.33 -21.56 11.34
C ASN A 73 9.02 -21.04 9.92
N GLN A 74 7.79 -20.56 9.67
CA GLN A 74 7.36 -19.98 8.40
C GLN A 74 7.43 -18.44 8.40
N GLU A 75 7.59 -17.80 9.56
CA GLU A 75 7.49 -16.34 9.72
C GLU A 75 8.44 -15.58 8.77
N SER A 76 9.71 -16.00 8.64
CA SER A 76 10.64 -15.35 7.71
C SER A 76 10.22 -15.48 6.25
N LYS A 77 9.65 -16.63 5.85
CA LYS A 77 9.17 -16.85 4.48
C LYS A 77 7.91 -16.01 4.22
N ALA A 78 7.01 -15.95 5.18
CA ALA A 78 5.80 -15.15 5.12
C ALA A 78 6.12 -13.64 5.02
N ILE A 79 7.08 -13.15 5.81
CA ILE A 79 7.53 -11.74 5.73
C ILE A 79 8.10 -11.43 4.34
N LYS A 80 8.96 -12.29 3.79
CA LYS A 80 9.50 -12.10 2.43
C LYS A 80 8.42 -12.18 1.36
N ALA A 81 7.46 -13.08 1.51
CA ALA A 81 6.30 -13.17 0.61
C ALA A 81 5.45 -11.90 0.68
N LEU A 82 5.26 -11.31 1.86
CA LEU A 82 4.52 -10.07 2.03
C LEU A 82 5.22 -8.90 1.34
N GLU A 83 6.53 -8.76 1.55
CA GLU A 83 7.33 -7.75 0.88
C GLU A 83 7.24 -7.89 -0.64
N LYS A 84 7.38 -9.13 -1.16
CA LYS A 84 7.26 -9.40 -2.59
C LYS A 84 5.85 -9.08 -3.12
N TRP A 85 4.81 -9.54 -2.43
CA TRP A 85 3.43 -9.29 -2.81
C TRP A 85 3.18 -7.78 -2.94
N CYS A 86 3.64 -7.00 -1.95
CA CYS A 86 3.53 -5.54 -1.99
C CYS A 86 4.26 -4.93 -3.20
N LYS A 87 5.48 -5.38 -3.52
CA LYS A 87 6.22 -4.91 -4.71
C LYS A 87 5.48 -5.23 -6.01
N ASP A 88 4.91 -6.42 -6.12
CA ASP A 88 4.15 -6.82 -7.31
C ASP A 88 2.83 -6.01 -7.42
N GLN A 89 2.15 -5.73 -6.29
CA GLN A 89 0.90 -4.98 -6.32
C GLN A 89 1.07 -3.49 -6.62
N ILE A 90 2.15 -2.84 -6.17
CA ILE A 90 2.34 -1.40 -6.42
C ILE A 90 2.57 -1.09 -7.91
N GLU A 91 3.05 -2.07 -8.68
CA GLU A 91 3.25 -1.96 -10.12
C GLU A 91 1.93 -2.12 -10.92
N LEU A 92 0.84 -2.54 -10.28
CA LEU A 92 -0.44 -2.73 -10.96
C LEU A 92 -1.03 -1.40 -11.44
N ASN A 93 -1.54 -1.46 -12.67
CA ASN A 93 -2.18 -0.32 -13.32
C ASN A 93 -3.55 -0.04 -12.69
N LEU A 94 -3.84 1.23 -12.40
CA LEU A 94 -5.09 1.68 -11.79
C LEU A 94 -6.33 1.47 -12.68
N LEU A 95 -6.15 1.20 -13.96
CA LEU A 95 -7.22 0.87 -14.92
C LEU A 95 -7.54 -0.64 -14.96
N SER A 96 -6.84 -1.47 -14.18
CA SER A 96 -7.12 -2.91 -14.13
C SER A 96 -8.43 -3.22 -13.42
N THR A 97 -9.09 -4.32 -13.79
CA THR A 97 -10.21 -4.86 -13.00
C THR A 97 -9.73 -5.21 -11.58
N ASN A 98 -10.57 -4.97 -10.57
CA ASN A 98 -10.33 -5.23 -9.13
C ASN A 98 -9.38 -4.27 -8.39
N VAL A 99 -9.05 -3.11 -8.96
CA VAL A 99 -8.11 -2.17 -8.34
C VAL A 99 -8.53 -1.67 -6.96
N GLU A 100 -9.82 -1.52 -6.70
CA GLU A 100 -10.33 -1.08 -5.38
C GLU A 100 -10.11 -2.13 -4.29
N GLU A 101 -10.29 -3.41 -4.63
CA GLU A 101 -10.00 -4.50 -3.70
C GLU A 101 -8.49 -4.58 -3.42
N THR A 102 -7.68 -4.53 -4.46
CA THR A 102 -6.21 -4.51 -4.34
C THR A 102 -5.75 -3.30 -3.53
N TRP A 103 -6.32 -2.12 -3.76
CA TRP A 103 -6.00 -0.91 -3.03
C TRP A 103 -6.26 -1.07 -1.53
N THR A 104 -7.41 -1.61 -1.15
CA THR A 104 -7.76 -1.87 0.26
C THR A 104 -6.74 -2.79 0.94
N LYS A 105 -6.31 -3.84 0.23
CA LYS A 105 -5.27 -4.77 0.71
C LYS A 105 -3.91 -4.06 0.81
N VAL A 106 -3.52 -3.26 -0.18
CA VAL A 106 -2.26 -2.50 -0.20
C VAL A 106 -2.21 -1.48 0.93
N GLU A 107 -3.29 -0.75 1.20
CA GLU A 107 -3.35 0.17 2.33
C GLU A 107 -3.11 -0.53 3.66
N THR A 108 -3.70 -1.71 3.83
CA THR A 108 -3.54 -2.49 5.07
C THR A 108 -2.14 -3.07 5.19
N ARG A 109 -1.56 -3.56 4.10
CA ARG A 109 -0.38 -4.45 4.09
C ARG A 109 0.93 -3.75 3.80
N CYS A 110 0.93 -2.75 2.93
CA CYS A 110 2.13 -2.21 2.31
C CYS A 110 2.47 -0.80 2.76
N ILE A 111 1.53 -0.09 3.40
CA ILE A 111 1.71 1.31 3.81
C ILE A 111 2.08 1.40 5.28
N GLU A 112 3.02 2.29 5.62
CA GLU A 112 3.36 2.62 7.00
C GLU A 112 2.14 3.14 7.75
N ASN A 113 1.92 2.64 8.97
CA ASN A 113 0.94 3.26 9.84
C ASN A 113 1.47 4.65 10.20
N LYS A 114 0.64 5.70 10.10
CA LYS A 114 1.03 7.01 10.63
C LYS A 114 1.25 6.84 12.14
N ASN A 115 2.50 6.88 12.59
CA ASN A 115 2.80 7.17 13.98
C ASN A 115 2.22 8.57 14.23
N SER A 116 1.13 8.63 14.98
CA SER A 116 0.56 9.87 15.49
C SER A 116 1.30 10.30 16.75
#